data_AF-A0AAP0BX81-F1
#
_entry.id   AF-A0AAP0BX81-F1
#
_cell.length_a   1.000
_cell.length_b   1.000
_cell.length_c   1.000
_cell.angle_alpha   90.00
_cell.angle_beta   90.00
_cell.angle_gamma   90.00
#
_symmetry.space_group_name_H-M   'P 1'
#
loop_
_entity.id
_entity.type
_entity.pdbx_description
1 polymer ?
#
loop_
_entity_poly.entity_id
_entity_poly.type
_entity_poly.pdbx_seq_one_letter_code
_entity_poly.pdbx_strand_id
1 'polypeptide(L)'
;MLALSSHPFPLLSPLFSSAFLRFPSSSTRPSSAIASMARPPTDFPYLPPADRDLMLSLLTTVEDRLGSALLPSNVSPDVLRFQNSNGSAHGSVNIRSGSQSSPVDFVLQSWLNCKTPGGGEINIASLFAFLNSSTDAPHLLFELIHGSPTSIVLIMDLIPRRDLVLHPDYLDKFYQQTDLDGPRRHLDSLPQVSPYYSSSLFIRSVLSPTSIAVSVDFGKEGEASAMEEMVAEHIGGAAKKIVEVWLEKCAGVRVLGVAEGERLELERRDELIKRKAVEIDLAANLPRMFGPEVAERVVAEIQMAFRV
;
A
#
# COMPACT_ATOMS: atom_id res chain seq x y z
N MET A 1 11.65 -22.75 -31.60
CA MET A 1 10.62 -22.13 -30.73
C MET A 1 10.88 -22.61 -29.31
N LEU A 2 11.73 -21.90 -28.58
CA LEU A 2 12.08 -22.24 -27.20
C LEU A 2 11.18 -21.41 -26.27
N ALA A 3 10.30 -22.10 -25.56
CA ALA A 3 9.50 -21.54 -24.49
C ALA A 3 10.42 -21.22 -23.31
N LEU A 4 10.58 -19.94 -23.00
CA LEU A 4 11.23 -19.49 -21.77
C LEU A 4 10.19 -19.47 -20.66
N SER A 5 10.41 -20.36 -19.70
CA SER A 5 9.60 -20.56 -18.50
C SER A 5 9.58 -19.31 -17.63
N SER A 6 8.40 -18.73 -17.46
CA SER A 6 8.08 -17.79 -16.40
C SER A 6 8.24 -18.48 -15.04
N HIS A 7 9.31 -18.18 -14.31
CA HIS A 7 9.46 -18.60 -12.92
C HIS A 7 8.57 -17.72 -12.03
N PRO A 8 7.60 -18.28 -11.28
CA PRO A 8 6.81 -17.49 -10.35
C PRO A 8 7.68 -17.08 -9.15
N PHE A 9 7.62 -15.80 -8.76
CA PHE A 9 8.17 -15.30 -7.50
C PHE A 9 7.53 -16.07 -6.32
N PRO A 10 8.26 -16.91 -5.57
CA PRO A 10 7.67 -17.85 -4.62
C PRO A 10 7.40 -17.23 -3.24
N LEU A 11 7.60 -15.93 -3.05
CA LEU A 11 7.54 -15.29 -1.73
C LEU A 11 6.12 -15.07 -1.18
N LEU A 12 5.07 -15.24 -1.99
CA LEU A 12 3.66 -15.09 -1.57
C LEU A 12 2.84 -16.39 -1.73
N SER A 13 3.45 -17.55 -1.48
CA SER A 13 2.73 -18.83 -1.36
C SER A 13 2.94 -19.47 0.03
N PRO A 14 1.89 -19.93 0.73
CA PRO A 14 2.01 -20.52 2.06
C PRO A 14 2.35 -22.01 1.96
N LEU A 15 3.47 -22.43 2.55
CA LEU A 15 3.73 -23.83 2.86
C LEU A 15 3.54 -24.07 4.37
N PHE A 16 2.96 -25.22 4.67
CA PHE A 16 2.24 -25.64 5.89
C PHE A 16 3.04 -25.79 7.20
N SER A 17 2.26 -25.78 8.31
CA SER A 17 2.46 -26.38 9.67
C SER A 17 3.62 -25.85 10.53
N SER A 18 3.49 -25.57 11.84
CA SER A 18 2.54 -26.03 12.86
C SER A 18 2.77 -25.33 14.21
N ALA A 19 1.76 -25.44 15.09
CA ALA A 19 1.78 -25.44 16.57
C ALA A 19 2.06 -24.14 17.36
N PHE A 20 0.99 -23.59 17.93
CA PHE A 20 1.01 -22.55 18.97
C PHE A 20 1.43 -23.11 20.33
N LEU A 21 2.34 -22.42 21.03
CA LEU A 21 2.53 -22.54 22.47
C LEU A 21 2.39 -21.15 23.10
N ARG A 22 1.43 -21.03 24.04
CA ARG A 22 1.18 -19.83 24.86
C ARG A 22 2.09 -19.83 26.08
N PHE A 23 2.67 -18.67 26.41
CA PHE A 23 3.06 -18.32 27.78
C PHE A 23 2.82 -16.83 28.06
N PRO A 24 2.59 -16.42 29.34
CA PRO A 24 2.03 -15.10 29.67
C PRO A 24 3.03 -14.10 30.29
N SER A 25 2.57 -12.84 30.33
CA SER A 25 2.92 -11.74 31.28
C SER A 25 4.26 -11.01 31.01
N SER A 26 4.48 -9.72 31.35
CA SER A 26 3.80 -8.72 32.18
C SER A 26 4.29 -7.31 31.79
N SER A 27 3.48 -6.28 32.07
CA SER A 27 3.73 -4.87 31.74
C SER A 27 4.78 -4.17 32.61
N THR A 28 5.44 -3.14 32.06
CA THR A 28 5.80 -1.91 32.79
C THR A 28 6.09 -0.76 31.82
N ARG A 29 5.34 0.35 31.95
CA ARG A 29 5.55 1.63 31.25
C ARG A 29 6.62 2.47 31.96
N PRO A 30 7.34 3.33 31.22
CA PRO A 30 7.70 4.64 31.74
C PRO A 30 7.17 5.80 30.89
N SER A 31 6.80 6.82 31.66
CA SER A 31 6.34 8.18 31.41
C SER A 31 7.00 9.01 30.30
N SER A 32 6.14 9.58 29.47
CA SER A 32 6.07 10.97 28.96
C SER A 32 7.37 11.79 28.86
N ALA A 33 7.86 11.95 27.63
CA ALA A 33 8.61 13.11 27.19
C ALA A 33 7.79 13.86 26.12
N ILE A 34 7.71 15.17 26.27
CA ILE A 34 6.98 16.11 25.41
C ILE A 34 7.52 15.98 23.97
N ALA A 35 6.72 15.39 23.08
CA ALA A 35 7.05 15.27 21.67
C ALA A 35 6.92 16.65 21.01
N SER A 36 8.06 17.20 20.65
CA SER A 36 8.19 18.25 19.64
C SER A 36 7.33 17.92 18.41
N MET A 37 6.64 18.91 17.84
CA MET A 37 5.88 18.82 16.57
C MET A 37 6.78 18.58 15.33
N ALA A 38 7.90 17.88 15.49
CA ALA A 38 8.81 17.54 14.41
C ALA A 38 8.22 16.38 13.60
N ARG A 39 8.04 16.62 12.30
CA ARG A 39 7.60 15.63 11.31
C ARG A 39 8.57 14.43 11.35
N PRO A 40 8.08 13.18 11.46
CA PRO A 40 8.94 12.01 11.36
C PRO A 40 9.68 12.03 10.02
N PRO A 41 11.02 11.85 9.99
CA PRO A 41 11.77 11.86 8.74
C PRO A 41 11.29 10.73 7.83
N THR A 42 10.75 11.12 6.67
CA THR A 42 10.31 10.23 5.61
C THR A 42 11.46 10.12 4.62
N ASP A 43 12.37 9.17 4.82
CA ASP A 43 13.66 9.14 4.12
C ASP A 43 13.90 7.91 3.23
N PHE A 44 12.91 7.00 3.09
CA PHE A 44 12.93 5.80 2.22
C PHE A 44 14.35 5.27 1.91
N PRO A 45 15.12 4.87 2.93
CA PRO A 45 16.58 4.80 2.83
C PRO A 45 17.09 3.65 1.95
N TYR A 46 16.24 2.66 1.66
CA TYR A 46 16.58 1.48 0.87
C TYR A 46 16.02 1.51 -0.55
N LEU A 47 15.26 2.55 -0.91
CA LEU A 47 14.74 2.69 -2.26
C LEU A 47 15.79 3.29 -3.19
N PRO A 48 15.84 2.87 -4.48
CA PRO A 48 16.60 3.57 -5.50
C PRO A 48 16.15 5.04 -5.63
N PRO A 49 16.99 5.93 -6.20
CA PRO A 49 16.70 7.36 -6.27
C PRO A 49 15.35 7.68 -6.91
N ALA A 50 15.05 7.11 -8.08
CA ALA A 50 13.79 7.38 -8.80
C ALA A 50 12.55 6.94 -7.98
N ASP A 51 12.62 5.78 -7.32
CA ASP A 51 11.57 5.25 -6.46
C ASP A 51 11.33 6.12 -5.24
N ARG A 52 12.41 6.55 -4.57
CA ARG A 52 12.34 7.47 -3.43
C ARG A 52 11.72 8.79 -3.86
N ASP A 53 12.19 9.37 -4.96
CA ASP A 53 11.70 10.66 -5.44
C ASP A 53 10.22 10.57 -5.84
N LEU A 54 9.80 9.45 -6.45
CA LEU A 54 8.40 9.17 -6.71
C LEU A 54 7.59 9.12 -5.41
N MET A 55 8.00 8.30 -4.43
CA MET A 55 7.27 8.19 -3.15
C MET A 55 7.16 9.53 -2.44
N LEU A 56 8.26 10.29 -2.37
CA LEU A 56 8.26 11.63 -1.77
C LEU A 56 7.36 12.60 -2.53
N SER A 57 7.34 12.54 -3.87
CA SER A 57 6.46 13.36 -4.70
C SER A 57 4.99 13.04 -4.40
N LEU A 58 4.60 11.76 -4.39
CA LEU A 58 3.21 11.37 -4.12
C LEU A 58 2.76 11.80 -2.73
N LEU A 59 3.60 11.59 -1.72
CA LEU A 59 3.32 11.99 -0.34
C LEU A 59 3.23 13.49 -0.18
N THR A 60 4.11 14.25 -0.84
CA THR A 60 4.04 15.72 -0.84
C THR A 60 2.73 16.18 -1.47
N THR A 61 2.33 15.62 -2.62
CA THR A 61 1.05 15.96 -3.27
C THR A 61 -0.16 15.66 -2.37
N VAL A 62 -0.16 14.51 -1.69
CA VAL A 62 -1.22 14.14 -0.74
C VAL A 62 -1.23 15.10 0.45
N GLU A 63 -0.06 15.43 1.00
CA GLU A 63 0.07 16.34 2.14
C GLU A 63 -0.35 17.77 1.80
N ASP A 64 0.05 18.29 0.65
CA ASP A 64 -0.30 19.65 0.22
C ASP A 64 -1.81 19.83 0.07
N ARG A 65 -2.51 18.76 -0.33
CA ARG A 65 -3.96 18.78 -0.57
C ARG A 65 -4.78 18.41 0.67
N LEU A 66 -4.31 17.49 1.50
CA LEU A 66 -5.07 16.92 2.62
C LEU A 66 -4.48 17.22 3.99
N GLY A 67 -3.29 17.81 4.09
CA GLY A 67 -2.54 17.95 5.35
C GLY A 67 -3.29 18.69 6.46
N SER A 68 -4.10 19.70 6.12
CA SER A 68 -4.96 20.41 7.07
C SER A 68 -6.15 19.58 7.57
N ALA A 69 -6.52 18.52 6.84
CA ALA A 69 -7.56 17.57 7.18
C ALA A 69 -7.01 16.28 7.82
N LEU A 70 -5.68 16.17 8.00
CA LEU A 70 -5.03 15.02 8.62
C LEU A 70 -4.49 15.38 10.02
N LEU A 71 -4.80 14.54 11.00
CA LEU A 71 -4.22 14.64 12.33
C LEU A 71 -2.73 14.27 12.30
N PRO A 72 -1.92 14.73 13.27
CA PRO A 72 -0.58 14.23 13.46
C PRO A 72 -0.56 12.71 13.64
N SER A 73 0.53 12.07 13.23
CA SER A 73 0.71 10.64 13.47
C SER A 73 0.76 10.34 14.96
N ASN A 74 0.02 9.31 15.36
CA ASN A 74 0.00 8.76 16.71
C ASN A 74 0.70 7.40 16.80
N VAL A 75 1.36 6.97 15.72
CA VAL A 75 2.09 5.70 15.68
C VAL A 75 3.24 5.73 16.67
N SER A 76 3.40 4.65 17.44
CA SER A 76 4.47 4.53 18.42
C SER A 76 5.87 4.65 17.77
N PRO A 77 6.86 5.29 18.43
CA PRO A 77 8.21 5.48 17.87
C PRO A 77 8.91 4.18 17.42
N ASP A 78 8.62 3.07 18.08
CA ASP A 78 9.14 1.72 17.80
C ASP A 78 8.40 0.98 16.66
N VAL A 79 7.44 1.66 16.01
CA VAL A 79 6.76 1.27 14.76
C VAL A 79 6.97 2.32 13.67
N LEU A 80 7.19 3.59 14.03
CA LEU A 80 7.67 4.61 13.09
C LEU A 80 8.99 4.16 12.43
N ARG A 81 9.86 3.48 13.17
CA ARG A 81 11.00 2.73 12.64
C ARG A 81 11.20 1.46 13.46
N PHE A 82 11.34 0.33 12.77
CA PHE A 82 11.59 -0.95 13.40
C PHE A 82 12.58 -1.78 12.58
N GLN A 83 13.18 -2.74 13.25
CA GLN A 83 14.08 -3.71 12.63
C GLN A 83 13.95 -5.04 13.36
N ASN A 84 14.40 -6.10 12.73
CA ASN A 84 14.51 -7.40 13.38
C ASN A 84 15.78 -7.50 14.24
N SER A 85 15.82 -8.50 15.12
CA SER A 85 16.89 -8.65 16.12
C SER A 85 18.29 -8.85 15.53
N ASN A 86 18.38 -9.38 14.31
CA ASN A 86 19.65 -9.62 13.62
C ASN A 86 20.02 -8.54 12.58
N GLY A 87 19.19 -7.49 12.43
CA GLY A 87 19.43 -6.38 11.49
C GLY A 87 19.32 -6.75 10.00
N SER A 88 18.71 -7.89 9.67
CA SER A 88 18.48 -8.30 8.27
C SER A 88 17.21 -7.72 7.66
N ALA A 89 16.30 -7.19 8.47
CA ALA A 89 15.09 -6.53 8.00
C ALA A 89 14.85 -5.21 8.75
N HIS A 90 14.46 -4.18 8.00
CA HIS A 90 14.13 -2.84 8.49
C HIS A 90 12.78 -2.41 7.93
N GLY A 91 12.06 -1.59 8.68
CA GLY A 91 10.78 -1.08 8.23
C GLY A 91 10.39 0.22 8.91
N SER A 92 9.41 0.87 8.31
CA SER A 92 8.75 2.06 8.83
C SER A 92 7.28 1.99 8.46
N VAL A 93 6.43 2.32 9.42
CA VAL A 93 5.00 2.55 9.19
C VAL A 93 4.65 3.88 9.83
N ASN A 94 4.01 4.76 9.06
CA ASN A 94 3.50 6.02 9.56
C ASN A 94 2.05 6.19 9.09
N ILE A 95 1.16 6.47 10.05
CA ILE A 95 -0.27 6.53 9.82
C ILE A 95 -0.79 7.87 10.34
N ARG A 96 -1.58 8.55 9.52
CA ARG A 96 -2.26 9.79 9.89
C ARG A 96 -3.76 9.64 9.66
N SER A 97 -4.53 9.73 10.74
CA SER A 97 -5.98 9.70 10.67
C SER A 97 -6.55 11.02 10.13
N GLY A 98 -7.69 10.96 9.46
CA GLY A 98 -8.45 12.16 9.12
C GLY A 98 -9.03 12.85 10.36
N SER A 99 -9.22 14.16 10.28
CA SER A 99 -9.97 14.93 11.27
C SER A 99 -11.46 14.57 11.25
N GLN A 100 -12.22 14.98 12.26
CA GLN A 100 -13.64 14.61 12.40
C GLN A 100 -14.52 15.02 11.20
N SER A 101 -14.16 16.09 10.49
CA SER A 101 -14.87 16.58 9.31
C SER A 101 -14.26 16.13 7.98
N SER A 102 -13.17 15.37 8.03
CA SER A 102 -12.48 14.85 6.84
C SER A 102 -13.21 13.63 6.29
N PRO A 103 -13.31 13.47 4.95
CA PRO A 103 -13.74 12.21 4.35
C PRO A 103 -12.67 11.12 4.43
N VAL A 104 -11.43 11.47 4.78
CA VAL A 104 -10.33 10.53 4.96
C VAL A 104 -10.50 9.80 6.30
N ASP A 105 -10.37 8.49 6.29
CA ASP A 105 -10.25 7.68 7.50
C ASP A 105 -8.78 7.71 7.98
N PHE A 106 -7.87 7.27 7.11
CA PHE A 106 -6.43 7.37 7.34
C PHE A 106 -5.62 7.42 6.04
N VAL A 107 -4.42 7.97 6.14
CA VAL A 107 -3.33 7.79 5.17
C VAL A 107 -2.22 6.99 5.84
N LEU A 108 -1.84 5.88 5.25
CA LEU A 108 -0.73 5.03 5.67
C LEU A 108 0.38 5.12 4.63
N GLN A 109 1.59 5.43 5.10
CA GLN A 109 2.80 5.25 4.32
C GLN A 109 3.67 4.20 5.00
N SER A 110 4.33 3.37 4.21
CA SER A 110 5.28 2.40 4.75
C SER A 110 6.42 2.13 3.78
N TRP A 111 7.52 1.64 4.35
CA TRP A 111 8.54 0.94 3.58
C TRP A 111 9.07 -0.24 4.38
N LEU A 112 9.45 -1.29 3.68
CA LEU A 112 10.07 -2.49 4.23
C LEU A 112 11.30 -2.84 3.39
N ASN A 113 12.40 -3.18 4.07
CA ASN A 113 13.59 -3.78 3.47
C ASN A 113 13.86 -5.10 4.19
N CYS A 114 14.15 -6.16 3.44
CA CYS A 114 14.49 -7.46 4.00
C CYS A 114 15.52 -8.20 3.15
N LYS A 115 16.60 -8.64 3.78
CA LYS A 115 17.59 -9.53 3.17
C LYS A 115 17.09 -10.96 3.24
N THR A 116 17.00 -11.59 2.09
CA THR A 116 16.60 -12.99 1.96
C THR A 116 17.79 -13.93 2.26
N PRO A 117 17.55 -15.16 2.74
CA PRO A 117 18.61 -16.14 2.98
C PRO A 117 19.47 -16.47 1.76
N GLY A 118 18.95 -16.25 0.54
CA GLY A 118 19.67 -16.44 -0.72
C GLY A 118 20.55 -15.27 -1.16
N GLY A 119 20.69 -14.23 -0.32
CA GLY A 119 21.49 -13.03 -0.62
C GLY A 119 20.78 -11.99 -1.49
N GLY A 120 19.53 -12.21 -1.86
CA GLY A 120 18.68 -11.20 -2.51
C GLY A 120 18.06 -10.24 -1.48
N GLU A 121 17.52 -9.13 -1.95
CA GLU A 121 16.84 -8.14 -1.12
C GLU A 121 15.42 -7.91 -1.62
N ILE A 122 14.50 -7.68 -0.69
CA ILE A 122 13.13 -7.28 -0.96
C ILE A 122 12.96 -5.87 -0.44
N ASN A 123 12.53 -4.95 -1.31
CA ASN A 123 12.11 -3.62 -0.92
C ASN A 123 10.64 -3.41 -1.28
N ILE A 124 9.87 -2.90 -0.34
CA ILE A 124 8.45 -2.57 -0.53
C ILE A 124 8.26 -1.13 -0.10
N ALA A 125 7.56 -0.34 -0.91
CA ALA A 125 7.09 0.98 -0.56
C ALA A 125 5.59 1.06 -0.82
N SER A 126 4.82 1.48 0.19
CA SER A 126 3.36 1.51 0.09
C SER A 126 2.82 2.87 0.52
N LEU A 127 1.77 3.29 -0.18
CA LEU A 127 0.94 4.45 0.15
C LEU A 127 -0.52 4.05 0.00
N PHE A 128 -1.23 3.98 1.13
CA PHE A 128 -2.67 3.70 1.19
C PHE A 128 -3.40 4.90 1.75
N ALA A 129 -4.54 5.24 1.15
CA ALA A 129 -5.43 6.22 1.75
C ALA A 129 -6.87 5.71 1.70
N PHE A 130 -7.42 5.45 2.88
CA PHE A 130 -8.78 4.97 3.04
C PHE A 130 -9.70 6.15 3.36
N LEU A 131 -10.87 6.15 2.75
CA LEU A 131 -11.95 7.08 3.01
C LEU A 131 -12.93 6.46 4.02
N ASN A 132 -13.55 7.30 4.85
CA ASN A 132 -14.56 6.85 5.79
C ASN A 132 -15.96 6.79 5.14
N SER A 133 -16.96 6.37 5.90
CA SER A 133 -18.32 6.12 5.40
C SER A 133 -19.14 7.40 5.15
N SER A 134 -18.58 8.59 5.38
CA SER A 134 -19.23 9.85 4.99
C SER A 134 -19.30 10.06 3.47
N THR A 135 -18.47 9.33 2.71
CA THR A 135 -18.41 9.29 1.24
C THR A 135 -18.40 7.85 0.76
N ASP A 136 -18.82 7.62 -0.47
CA ASP A 136 -18.70 6.32 -1.14
C ASP A 136 -17.51 6.25 -2.11
N ALA A 137 -16.76 7.36 -2.27
CA ALA A 137 -15.67 7.43 -3.23
C ALA A 137 -14.57 6.38 -2.97
N PRO A 138 -13.87 5.89 -4.02
CA PRO A 138 -12.83 4.87 -3.91
C PRO A 138 -11.68 5.18 -2.94
N HIS A 139 -11.05 4.13 -2.40
CA HIS A 139 -9.78 4.24 -1.66
C HIS A 139 -8.60 4.33 -2.61
N LEU A 140 -7.46 4.87 -2.17
CA LEU A 140 -6.20 4.86 -2.92
C LEU A 140 -5.30 3.71 -2.44
N LEU A 141 -4.79 2.94 -3.41
CA LEU A 141 -3.78 1.91 -3.22
C LEU A 141 -2.58 2.21 -4.12
N PHE A 142 -1.38 2.24 -3.55
CA PHE A 142 -0.12 2.23 -4.27
C PHE A 142 0.88 1.34 -3.53
N GLU A 143 1.47 0.37 -4.23
CA GLU A 143 2.60 -0.44 -3.78
C GLU A 143 3.62 -0.61 -4.90
N LEU A 144 4.87 -0.40 -4.54
CA LEU A 144 6.03 -0.63 -5.38
C LEU A 144 6.95 -1.66 -4.71
N ILE A 145 7.10 -2.81 -5.35
CA ILE A 145 7.78 -3.98 -4.77
C ILE A 145 8.95 -4.37 -5.66
N HIS A 146 10.15 -4.29 -5.11
CA HIS A 146 11.36 -4.86 -5.69
C HIS A 146 11.59 -6.24 -5.07
N GLY A 147 11.27 -7.29 -5.83
CA GLY A 147 11.55 -8.68 -5.43
C GLY A 147 12.94 -9.17 -5.86
N SER A 148 13.61 -8.42 -6.73
CA SER A 148 14.98 -8.66 -7.19
C SER A 148 15.58 -7.35 -7.75
N PRO A 149 16.90 -7.27 -7.96
CA PRO A 149 17.53 -6.08 -8.52
C PRO A 149 17.09 -5.69 -9.94
N THR A 150 16.41 -6.59 -10.67
CA THR A 150 16.06 -6.41 -12.08
C THR A 150 14.56 -6.49 -12.33
N SER A 151 13.74 -6.48 -11.28
CA SER A 151 12.29 -6.68 -11.40
C SER A 151 11.49 -5.82 -10.43
N ILE A 152 10.45 -5.18 -10.96
CA ILE A 152 9.49 -4.41 -10.19
C ILE A 152 8.13 -5.10 -10.29
N VAL A 153 7.38 -5.12 -9.19
CA VAL A 153 5.94 -5.33 -9.18
C VAL A 153 5.29 -4.03 -8.74
N LEU A 154 4.36 -3.54 -9.54
CA LEU A 154 3.57 -2.35 -9.26
C LEU A 154 2.11 -2.78 -9.08
N ILE A 155 1.54 -2.40 -7.94
CA ILE A 155 0.09 -2.50 -7.70
C ILE A 155 -0.40 -1.10 -7.41
N MET A 156 -1.27 -0.57 -8.26
CA MET A 156 -1.87 0.73 -8.08
C MET A 156 -3.33 0.72 -8.49
N ASP A 157 -4.19 1.27 -7.64
CA ASP A 157 -5.62 1.26 -7.91
C ASP A 157 -6.38 2.33 -7.12
N LEU A 158 -7.56 2.67 -7.64
CA LEU A 158 -8.63 3.28 -6.87
C LEU A 158 -9.64 2.19 -6.49
N ILE A 159 -9.51 1.62 -5.30
CA ILE A 159 -10.28 0.43 -4.88
C ILE A 159 -11.76 0.82 -4.75
N PRO A 160 -12.68 0.16 -5.49
CA PRO A 160 -14.11 0.45 -5.42
C PRO A 160 -14.63 0.12 -4.04
N ARG A 161 -15.62 0.88 -3.56
CA ARG A 161 -16.28 0.62 -2.26
C ARG A 161 -17.71 0.12 -2.38
N ARG A 162 -18.23 0.05 -3.61
CA ARG A 162 -19.50 -0.59 -3.95
C ARG A 162 -19.26 -1.78 -4.87
N ASP A 163 -20.24 -2.69 -4.94
CA ASP A 163 -20.25 -3.75 -5.95
C ASP A 163 -20.48 -3.14 -7.34
N LEU A 164 -19.54 -3.33 -8.26
CA LEU A 164 -19.56 -2.67 -9.57
C LEU A 164 -20.62 -3.22 -10.53
N VAL A 165 -21.12 -4.43 -10.29
CA VAL A 165 -22.21 -5.04 -11.09
C VAL A 165 -23.56 -4.53 -10.61
N LEU A 166 -23.74 -4.40 -9.29
CA LEU A 166 -24.96 -3.85 -8.71
C LEU A 166 -25.08 -2.33 -8.87
N HIS A 167 -23.96 -1.63 -9.01
CA HIS A 167 -23.90 -0.16 -9.11
C HIS A 167 -23.16 0.30 -10.39
N PRO A 168 -23.77 0.13 -11.58
CA PRO A 168 -23.15 0.55 -12.83
C PRO A 168 -22.94 2.08 -12.94
N ASP A 169 -23.75 2.86 -12.23
CA ASP A 169 -23.59 4.32 -12.09
C ASP A 169 -22.32 4.70 -11.30
N TYR A 170 -21.98 3.91 -10.27
CA TYR A 170 -20.72 4.06 -9.54
C TYR A 170 -19.52 3.72 -10.43
N LEU A 171 -19.63 2.63 -11.22
CA LEU A 171 -18.62 2.24 -12.20
C LEU A 171 -18.39 3.35 -13.22
N ASP A 172 -19.47 3.91 -13.77
CA ASP A 172 -19.40 5.00 -14.74
C ASP A 172 -18.72 6.25 -14.15
N LYS A 173 -19.23 6.73 -13.01
CA LYS A 173 -18.75 7.94 -12.33
C LYS A 173 -17.26 7.92 -12.01
N PHE A 174 -16.76 6.83 -11.43
CA PHE A 174 -15.40 6.79 -10.89
C PHE A 174 -14.38 6.17 -11.84
N TYR A 175 -14.81 5.36 -12.83
CA TYR A 175 -13.88 4.59 -13.68
C TYR A 175 -14.05 4.80 -15.18
N GLN A 176 -15.28 5.00 -15.69
CA GLN A 176 -15.48 5.21 -17.14
C GLN A 176 -15.39 6.68 -17.54
N GLN A 177 -15.90 7.58 -16.69
CA GLN A 177 -15.80 9.03 -16.88
C GLN A 177 -14.44 9.60 -16.45
N THR A 178 -13.59 8.79 -15.84
CA THR A 178 -12.21 9.11 -15.50
C THR A 178 -11.27 8.41 -16.47
N ASP A 179 -10.10 8.99 -16.73
CA ASP A 179 -9.08 8.34 -17.56
C ASP A 179 -8.14 7.45 -16.72
N LEU A 180 -8.72 6.60 -15.86
CA LEU A 180 -7.98 5.67 -15.01
C LEU A 180 -7.45 4.46 -15.79
N ASP A 181 -8.13 4.05 -16.86
CA ASP A 181 -7.68 2.95 -17.73
C ASP A 181 -6.53 3.36 -18.68
N GLY A 182 -6.39 4.66 -18.97
CA GLY A 182 -5.31 5.20 -19.81
C GLY A 182 -3.90 4.81 -19.30
N PRO A 183 -3.55 5.13 -18.04
CA PRO A 183 -2.28 4.72 -17.43
C PRO A 183 -1.99 3.22 -17.50
N ARG A 184 -2.99 2.37 -17.23
CA ARG A 184 -2.85 0.91 -17.33
C ARG A 184 -2.53 0.47 -18.75
N ARG A 185 -3.30 0.93 -19.74
CA ARG A 185 -3.06 0.62 -21.16
C ARG A 185 -1.71 1.12 -21.66
N HIS A 186 -1.25 2.27 -21.17
CA HIS A 186 0.08 2.79 -21.49
C HIS A 186 1.18 1.83 -20.99
N LEU A 187 1.13 1.43 -19.72
CA LEU A 187 2.12 0.49 -19.17
C LEU A 187 2.06 -0.87 -19.87
N ASP A 188 0.87 -1.41 -20.13
CA ASP A 188 0.69 -2.68 -20.84
C ASP A 188 1.25 -2.66 -22.29
N SER A 189 1.46 -1.47 -22.87
CA SER A 189 2.03 -1.33 -24.21
C SER A 189 3.57 -1.43 -24.23
N LEU A 190 4.22 -1.34 -23.06
CA LEU A 190 5.67 -1.37 -22.95
C LEU A 190 6.19 -2.82 -22.99
N PRO A 191 7.26 -3.12 -23.75
CA PRO A 191 7.71 -4.49 -23.99
C PRO A 191 8.24 -5.21 -22.74
N GLN A 192 8.76 -4.46 -21.76
CA GLN A 192 9.26 -4.98 -20.49
C GLN A 192 8.15 -5.22 -19.44
N VAL A 193 6.91 -4.85 -19.74
CA VAL A 193 5.78 -4.94 -18.81
C VAL A 193 4.93 -6.16 -19.12
N SER A 194 4.54 -6.87 -18.06
CA SER A 194 3.62 -8.01 -18.13
C SER A 194 2.60 -7.94 -17.00
N PRO A 195 1.39 -8.51 -17.17
CA PRO A 195 0.40 -8.56 -16.10
C PRO A 195 0.93 -9.31 -14.87
N TYR A 196 0.74 -8.73 -13.69
CA TYR A 196 0.98 -9.39 -12.41
C TYR A 196 -0.33 -9.95 -11.84
N TYR A 197 -0.34 -11.24 -11.57
CA TYR A 197 -1.48 -11.92 -10.96
C TYR A 197 -1.18 -12.28 -9.51
N SER A 198 -1.71 -11.50 -8.56
CA SER A 198 -1.58 -11.78 -7.12
C SER A 198 -1.98 -13.22 -6.79
N SER A 199 -1.23 -13.95 -5.96
CA SER A 199 -1.61 -15.30 -5.54
C SER A 199 -2.92 -15.33 -4.74
N SER A 200 -3.30 -14.19 -4.14
CA SER A 200 -4.56 -14.04 -3.42
C SER A 200 -5.70 -13.68 -4.36
N LEU A 201 -6.65 -14.61 -4.54
CA LEU A 201 -7.89 -14.33 -5.26
C LEU A 201 -8.71 -13.22 -4.59
N PHE A 202 -8.61 -13.08 -3.27
CA PHE A 202 -9.26 -11.98 -2.56
C PHE A 202 -8.69 -10.63 -3.00
N ILE A 203 -7.36 -10.49 -3.09
CA ILE A 203 -6.73 -9.27 -3.59
C ILE A 203 -7.18 -8.99 -5.03
N ARG A 204 -7.22 -10.01 -5.90
CA ARG A 204 -7.74 -9.83 -7.26
C ARG A 204 -9.19 -9.32 -7.30
N SER A 205 -10.02 -9.75 -6.35
CA SER A 205 -11.44 -9.39 -6.30
C SER A 205 -11.72 -7.99 -5.74
N VAL A 206 -10.80 -7.41 -4.97
CA VAL A 206 -10.96 -6.05 -4.44
C VAL A 206 -10.51 -4.98 -5.42
N LEU A 207 -9.57 -5.31 -6.31
CA LEU A 207 -9.05 -4.38 -7.31
C LEU A 207 -10.12 -4.01 -8.33
N SER A 208 -10.08 -2.76 -8.79
CA SER A 208 -10.96 -2.24 -9.83
C SER A 208 -10.62 -2.82 -11.21
N PRO A 209 -11.56 -2.72 -12.18
CA PRO A 209 -11.31 -3.06 -13.58
C PRO A 209 -10.21 -2.23 -14.25
N THR A 210 -9.85 -1.07 -13.70
CA THR A 210 -8.80 -0.19 -14.22
C THR A 210 -7.49 -0.27 -13.43
N SER A 211 -7.39 -1.21 -12.48
CA SER A 211 -6.20 -1.37 -11.63
C SER A 211 -4.94 -1.66 -12.46
N ILE A 212 -3.82 -1.07 -12.05
CA ILE A 212 -2.50 -1.41 -12.56
C ILE A 212 -1.95 -2.49 -11.64
N ALA A 213 -1.88 -3.72 -12.12
CA ALA A 213 -1.20 -4.82 -11.46
C ALA A 213 -0.23 -5.43 -12.48
N VAL A 214 1.01 -4.95 -12.47
CA VAL A 214 2.01 -5.31 -13.49
C VAL A 214 3.34 -5.71 -12.87
N SER A 215 4.07 -6.56 -13.58
CA SER A 215 5.47 -6.85 -13.34
C SER A 215 6.30 -6.28 -14.48
N VAL A 216 7.38 -5.59 -14.12
CA VAL A 216 8.38 -5.08 -15.04
C VAL A 216 9.65 -5.89 -14.88
N ASP A 217 10.15 -6.46 -15.97
CA ASP A 217 11.38 -7.26 -15.98
C ASP A 217 12.42 -6.63 -16.91
N PHE A 218 13.59 -6.30 -16.36
CA PHE A 218 14.72 -5.74 -17.10
C PHE A 218 15.73 -6.81 -17.54
N GLY A 219 15.51 -8.08 -17.19
CA GLY A 219 16.43 -9.18 -17.49
C GLY A 219 17.76 -9.07 -16.75
N LYS A 220 18.64 -10.05 -16.97
CA LYS A 220 19.94 -10.14 -16.27
C LYS A 220 20.94 -9.06 -16.65
N GLU A 221 20.75 -8.42 -17.80
CA GLU A 221 21.57 -7.31 -18.32
C GLU A 221 20.88 -5.96 -18.11
N GLY A 222 19.78 -5.92 -17.34
CA GLY A 222 19.02 -4.70 -17.09
C GLY A 222 19.91 -3.59 -16.54
N GLU A 223 20.09 -2.54 -17.33
CA GLU A 223 20.83 -1.36 -16.89
C GLU A 223 20.02 -0.63 -15.81
N ALA A 224 20.66 -0.30 -14.69
CA ALA A 224 20.01 0.44 -13.61
C ALA A 224 19.39 1.76 -14.10
N SER A 225 19.99 2.39 -15.11
CA SER A 225 19.46 3.57 -15.81
C SER A 225 18.09 3.34 -16.45
N ALA A 226 17.88 2.19 -17.10
CA ALA A 226 16.61 1.86 -17.75
C ALA A 226 15.49 1.64 -16.72
N MET A 227 15.83 1.08 -15.55
CA MET A 227 14.88 0.93 -14.45
C MET A 227 14.54 2.28 -13.81
N GLU A 228 15.54 3.14 -13.60
CA GLU A 228 15.30 4.50 -13.13
C GLU A 228 14.41 5.29 -14.09
N GLU A 229 14.65 5.21 -15.40
CA GLU A 229 13.81 5.86 -16.43
C GLU A 229 12.37 5.32 -16.40
N MET A 230 12.20 3.99 -16.29
CA MET A 230 10.88 3.38 -16.17
C MET A 230 10.11 3.92 -14.96
N VAL A 231 10.78 4.01 -13.81
CA VAL A 231 10.15 4.52 -12.57
C VAL A 231 9.84 6.00 -12.69
N ALA A 232 10.78 6.81 -13.18
CA ALA A 232 10.64 8.26 -13.27
C ALA A 232 9.56 8.70 -14.28
N GLU A 233 9.58 8.13 -15.48
CA GLU A 233 8.76 8.59 -16.60
C GLU A 233 7.42 7.84 -16.69
N HIS A 234 7.45 6.51 -16.67
CA HIS A 234 6.25 5.70 -16.96
C HIS A 234 5.43 5.40 -15.71
N ILE A 235 6.04 4.76 -14.70
CA ILE A 235 5.36 4.46 -13.43
C ILE A 235 5.03 5.77 -12.71
N GLY A 236 5.98 6.70 -12.68
CA GLY A 236 5.80 8.00 -12.04
C GLY A 236 4.71 8.83 -12.69
N GLY A 237 4.64 8.86 -14.03
CA GLY A 237 3.56 9.51 -14.77
C GLY A 237 2.18 8.89 -14.48
N ALA A 238 2.08 7.56 -14.50
CA ALA A 238 0.86 6.84 -14.15
C ALA A 238 0.41 7.14 -12.71
N ALA A 239 1.35 7.09 -11.75
CA ALA A 239 1.06 7.27 -10.35
C ALA A 239 0.59 8.68 -10.00
N LYS A 240 1.28 9.69 -10.52
CA LYS A 240 0.87 11.10 -10.33
C LYS A 240 -0.54 11.34 -10.86
N LYS A 241 -0.85 10.83 -12.04
CA LYS A 241 -2.17 10.97 -12.66
C LYS A 241 -3.29 10.30 -11.84
N ILE A 242 -3.08 9.08 -11.36
CA ILE A 242 -4.10 8.39 -10.55
C ILE A 242 -4.29 9.08 -9.20
N VAL A 243 -3.20 9.52 -8.54
CA VAL A 243 -3.29 10.28 -7.29
C VAL A 243 -4.01 11.62 -7.50
N GLU A 244 -3.75 12.31 -8.60
CA GLU A 244 -4.45 13.55 -8.98
C GLU A 244 -5.96 13.30 -9.14
N VAL A 245 -6.36 12.27 -9.90
CA VAL A 245 -7.77 11.88 -10.05
C VAL A 245 -8.40 11.59 -8.68
N TRP A 246 -7.71 10.85 -7.81
CA TRP A 246 -8.23 10.55 -6.48
C TRP A 246 -8.42 11.82 -5.63
N LEU A 247 -7.46 12.74 -5.66
CA LEU A 247 -7.55 13.99 -4.92
C LEU A 247 -8.66 14.90 -5.47
N GLU A 248 -8.86 14.95 -6.79
CA GLU A 248 -9.83 15.84 -7.42
C GLU A 248 -11.26 15.31 -7.46
N LYS A 249 -11.43 13.99 -7.54
CA LYS A 249 -12.74 13.35 -7.73
C LYS A 249 -13.22 12.56 -6.52
N CYS A 250 -12.31 12.22 -5.60
CA CYS A 250 -12.62 11.40 -4.42
C CYS A 250 -12.39 12.18 -3.13
N ALA A 251 -11.13 12.29 -2.69
CA ALA A 251 -10.79 12.76 -1.34
C ALA A 251 -10.93 14.29 -1.14
N GLY A 252 -10.67 15.09 -2.19
CA GLY A 252 -10.71 16.55 -2.12
C GLY A 252 -12.06 17.17 -2.44
N VAL A 253 -13.10 16.36 -2.69
CA VAL A 253 -14.45 16.85 -3.01
C VAL A 253 -15.26 16.97 -1.73
N ARG A 254 -15.97 18.10 -1.58
CA ARG A 254 -16.93 18.26 -0.48
C ARG A 254 -18.09 17.30 -0.69
N VAL A 255 -18.24 16.35 0.22
CA VAL A 255 -19.16 15.22 0.07
C VAL A 255 -20.61 15.65 0.31
N LEU A 256 -21.51 15.22 -0.58
CA LEU A 256 -22.95 15.18 -0.33
C LEU A 256 -23.22 13.91 0.46
N GLY A 257 -23.77 14.04 1.66
CA GLY A 257 -23.87 12.93 2.62
C GLY A 257 -24.46 11.63 2.02
N VAL A 258 -23.84 10.51 2.37
CA VAL A 258 -24.28 9.16 2.00
C VAL A 258 -25.51 8.77 2.83
N ALA A 259 -26.49 8.11 2.21
CA ALA A 259 -27.68 7.65 2.92
C ALA A 259 -27.33 6.58 3.98
N GLU A 260 -28.06 6.54 5.09
CA GLU A 260 -27.69 5.70 6.25
C GLU A 260 -27.56 4.20 5.93
N GLY A 261 -28.43 3.66 5.06
CA GLY A 261 -28.34 2.26 4.62
C GLY A 261 -27.09 1.99 3.78
N GLU A 262 -26.71 2.91 2.89
CA GLU A 262 -25.50 2.82 2.08
C GLU A 262 -24.24 2.95 2.95
N ARG A 263 -24.31 3.79 3.99
CA ARG A 263 -23.22 3.99 4.95
C ARG A 263 -22.83 2.68 5.65
N LEU A 264 -23.82 1.90 6.09
CA LEU A 264 -23.60 0.61 6.75
C LEU A 264 -22.99 -0.43 5.80
N GLU A 265 -23.39 -0.43 4.53
CA GLU A 265 -22.84 -1.34 3.53
C GLU A 265 -21.36 -1.03 3.23
N LEU A 266 -21.03 0.27 3.08
CA LEU A 266 -19.65 0.74 2.92
C LEU A 266 -18.78 0.32 4.12
N GLU A 267 -19.26 0.56 5.35
CA GLU A 267 -18.54 0.18 6.57
C GLU A 267 -18.27 -1.33 6.62
N ARG A 268 -19.28 -2.15 6.34
CA ARG A 268 -19.14 -3.62 6.34
C ARG A 268 -18.11 -4.09 5.31
N ARG A 269 -18.14 -3.51 4.10
CA ARG A 269 -17.21 -3.90 3.03
C ARG A 269 -15.79 -3.43 3.33
N ASP A 270 -15.62 -2.21 3.81
CA ASP A 270 -14.31 -1.65 4.19
C ASP A 270 -13.69 -2.43 5.35
N GLU A 271 -14.47 -2.78 6.37
CA GLU A 271 -14.01 -3.60 7.50
C GLU A 271 -13.51 -4.98 7.02
N LEU A 272 -14.24 -5.61 6.10
CA LEU A 272 -13.83 -6.90 5.52
C LEU A 272 -12.51 -6.78 4.76
N ILE A 273 -12.34 -5.75 3.93
CA ILE A 273 -11.10 -5.51 3.18
C ILE A 273 -9.93 -5.30 4.14
N LYS A 274 -10.10 -4.42 5.12
CA LYS A 274 -9.07 -4.11 6.14
C LYS A 274 -8.65 -5.35 6.91
N ARG A 275 -9.61 -6.13 7.42
CA ARG A 275 -9.34 -7.36 8.17
C ARG A 275 -8.60 -8.38 7.30
N LYS A 276 -9.06 -8.59 6.06
CA LYS A 276 -8.43 -9.54 5.14
C LYS A 276 -7.05 -9.09 4.68
N ALA A 277 -6.80 -7.80 4.52
CA ALA A 277 -5.47 -7.27 4.24
C ALA A 277 -4.50 -7.58 5.39
N VAL A 278 -4.92 -7.35 6.63
CA VAL A 278 -4.12 -7.72 7.82
C VAL A 278 -3.85 -9.23 7.86
N GLU A 279 -4.86 -10.06 7.63
CA GLU A 279 -4.71 -11.53 7.69
C GLU A 279 -3.82 -12.10 6.58
N ILE A 280 -4.05 -11.68 5.32
CA ILE A 280 -3.44 -12.30 4.13
C ILE A 280 -2.01 -11.81 3.93
N ASP A 281 -1.76 -10.54 4.25
CA ASP A 281 -0.46 -9.94 3.99
C ASP A 281 0.35 -9.78 5.28
N LEU A 282 -0.10 -8.93 6.18
CA LEU A 282 0.70 -8.51 7.34
C LEU A 282 0.98 -9.68 8.31
N ALA A 283 -0.07 -10.35 8.80
CA ALA A 283 0.06 -11.43 9.78
C ALA A 283 0.75 -12.67 9.21
N ALA A 284 0.66 -12.89 7.89
CA ALA A 284 1.30 -14.01 7.22
C ALA A 284 2.79 -13.77 6.95
N ASN A 285 3.18 -12.53 6.63
CA ASN A 285 4.51 -12.21 6.13
C ASN A 285 5.40 -11.50 7.16
N LEU A 286 4.88 -10.57 7.96
CA LEU A 286 5.69 -9.81 8.92
C LEU A 286 6.44 -10.68 9.93
N PRO A 287 5.84 -11.74 10.53
CA PRO A 287 6.58 -12.57 11.48
C PRO A 287 7.80 -13.27 10.87
N ARG A 288 7.74 -13.58 9.56
CA ARG A 288 8.86 -14.23 8.84
C ARG A 288 10.01 -13.26 8.61
N MET A 289 9.71 -11.98 8.35
CA MET A 289 10.71 -10.94 8.09
C MET A 289 11.28 -10.35 9.39
N PHE A 290 10.40 -10.08 10.36
CA PHE A 290 10.72 -9.26 11.54
C PHE A 290 10.79 -10.04 12.86
N GLY A 291 10.38 -11.30 12.86
CA GLY A 291 10.15 -12.07 14.08
C GLY A 291 8.79 -11.74 14.73
N PRO A 292 8.28 -12.64 15.58
CA PRO A 292 6.92 -12.55 16.11
C PRO A 292 6.68 -11.29 16.96
N GLU A 293 7.65 -10.89 17.79
CA GLU A 293 7.51 -9.75 18.70
C GLU A 293 7.37 -8.41 17.95
N VAL A 294 8.22 -8.16 16.96
CA VAL A 294 8.15 -6.94 16.14
C VAL A 294 6.89 -6.96 15.28
N ALA A 295 6.57 -8.12 14.68
CA ALA A 295 5.37 -8.27 13.87
C ALA A 295 4.09 -8.01 14.66
N GLU A 296 3.96 -8.57 15.87
CA GLU A 296 2.79 -8.37 16.74
C GLU A 296 2.57 -6.88 17.03
N ARG A 297 3.63 -6.15 17.38
CA ARG A 297 3.55 -4.71 17.64
C ARG A 297 3.14 -3.90 16.41
N VAL A 298 3.77 -4.16 15.26
CA VAL A 298 3.46 -3.46 14.00
C VAL A 298 2.03 -3.76 13.55
N VAL A 299 1.60 -5.02 13.63
CA VAL A 299 0.23 -5.43 13.29
C VAL A 299 -0.79 -4.75 14.22
N ALA A 300 -0.51 -4.67 15.52
CA ALA A 300 -1.41 -4.02 16.48
C ALA A 300 -1.61 -2.52 16.18
N GLU A 301 -0.55 -1.79 15.80
CA GLU A 301 -0.66 -0.38 15.39
C GLU A 301 -1.51 -0.21 14.12
N ILE A 302 -1.31 -1.08 13.12
CA ILE A 302 -2.09 -1.04 11.87
C ILE A 302 -3.56 -1.40 12.14
N GLN A 303 -3.82 -2.41 12.97
CA GLN A 303 -5.17 -2.80 13.39
C GLN A 303 -5.88 -1.66 14.12
N MET A 304 -5.17 -0.94 15.00
CA MET A 304 -5.72 0.22 15.69
C MET A 304 -6.17 1.32 14.72
N ALA A 305 -5.34 1.62 13.71
CA ALA A 305 -5.71 2.57 12.66
C ALA A 305 -6.86 2.09 11.79
N PHE A 306 -6.90 0.79 11.48
CA PHE A 306 -7.93 0.18 10.64
C PHE A 306 -9.26 0.01 11.39
N ARG A 307 -9.22 0.02 12.73
CA ARG A 307 -10.34 -0.27 13.65
C ARG A 307 -10.87 -1.70 13.48
N VAL A 308 -9.96 -2.66 13.35
CA VAL A 308 -10.25 -4.10 13.16
C VAL A 308 -9.51 -5.00 14.14
#